data_AF-A0A258SF42-F1
#
_entry.id   AF-A0A258SF42-F1
#
_cell.length_a   1.000
_cell.length_b   1.000
_cell.length_c   1.000
_cell.angle_alpha   90.00
_cell.angle_beta   90.00
_cell.angle_gamma   90.00
#
_symmetry.space_group_name_H-M   'P 1'
#
loop_
_entity.id
_entity.type
_entity.pdbx_description
1 polymer ?
#
loop_
_entity_poly.entity_id
_entity_poly.type
_entity_poly.pdbx_seq_one_letter_code
_entity_poly.pdbx_strand_id
1 'polypeptide(L)'
;MKSSTLVLSLITAFAASAHVQAGSTVNGPMSFNPIASSAYGMENDADIATTPWVIPSGYVQSIVSDERNLDIYLGNDWNDMNTVNETGKHAGRYLYRTHEVRGSNSARVDGGSGGAVSVVDLETGVAKEVAGRADWEALDGIIWTPWQTILFAEEVIDSVLPDPAAPNAKSGLVYELRLDPKDLMSAESVSVRPMLGALSHEGLEIDAEGNVYVIDEARTGAIYKFVPETYGDLSRGQLYALKVMNGAKTGAAEWQALDMAQVQISARVAAAAVGATEFCRPED
;
A
#
# COMPACT_ATOMS: atom_id res chain seq x y z
N MET A 1 -43.66 -26.17 -53.19
CA MET A 1 -43.80 -25.01 -52.28
C MET A 1 -43.40 -25.43 -50.88
N LYS A 2 -42.23 -24.99 -50.42
CA LYS A 2 -41.82 -24.83 -49.02
C LYS A 2 -40.42 -24.18 -49.07
N SER A 3 -40.41 -22.85 -49.09
CA SER A 3 -39.20 -22.06 -48.94
C SER A 3 -38.76 -22.14 -47.48
N SER A 4 -37.56 -22.66 -47.22
CA SER A 4 -36.93 -22.55 -45.91
C SER A 4 -36.12 -21.25 -45.90
N THR A 5 -36.61 -20.27 -45.15
CA THR A 5 -35.95 -18.97 -44.97
C THR A 5 -34.81 -19.16 -43.97
N LEU A 6 -33.57 -19.08 -44.45
CA LEU A 6 -32.37 -19.05 -43.61
C LEU A 6 -32.30 -17.67 -42.95
N VAL A 7 -32.59 -17.59 -41.64
CA VAL A 7 -32.37 -16.37 -40.85
C VAL A 7 -30.89 -16.29 -40.51
N LEU A 8 -30.20 -15.36 -41.17
CA LEU A 8 -28.82 -15.01 -40.86
C LEU A 8 -28.84 -14.02 -39.68
N SER A 9 -28.56 -14.50 -38.47
CA SER A 9 -28.36 -13.65 -37.31
C SER A 9 -27.00 -12.94 -37.42
N LEU A 10 -26.99 -11.68 -37.85
CA LEU A 10 -25.82 -10.81 -37.67
C LEU A 10 -25.66 -10.51 -36.17
N ILE A 11 -24.64 -11.09 -35.55
CA ILE A 11 -24.13 -10.64 -34.26
C ILE A 11 -23.13 -9.52 -34.57
N THR A 12 -23.59 -8.28 -34.55
CA THR A 12 -22.71 -7.12 -34.45
C THR A 12 -22.09 -7.11 -33.06
N ALA A 13 -20.82 -7.49 -32.97
CA ALA A 13 -19.98 -7.24 -31.81
C ALA A 13 -19.76 -5.73 -31.69
N PHE A 14 -20.54 -5.08 -30.82
CA PHE A 14 -20.17 -3.75 -30.33
C PHE A 14 -18.95 -3.93 -29.42
N ALA A 15 -17.76 -3.64 -29.96
CA ALA A 15 -16.64 -3.24 -29.14
C ALA A 15 -17.01 -1.87 -28.55
N ALA A 16 -17.69 -1.87 -27.41
CA ALA A 16 -17.92 -0.67 -26.65
C ALA A 16 -16.55 -0.25 -26.09
N SER A 17 -15.92 0.74 -26.74
CA SER A 17 -15.00 1.63 -26.06
C SER A 17 -15.73 2.15 -24.84
N ALA A 18 -15.30 1.74 -23.64
CA ALA A 18 -15.86 2.21 -22.38
C ALA A 18 -15.48 3.69 -22.21
N HIS A 19 -16.19 4.57 -22.92
CA HIS A 19 -16.27 5.96 -22.53
C HIS A 19 -17.09 5.97 -21.23
N VAL A 20 -16.39 6.09 -20.10
CA VAL A 20 -17.03 6.36 -18.80
C VAL A 20 -17.81 7.67 -18.98
N GLN A 21 -19.12 7.54 -19.10
CA GLN A 21 -20.02 8.66 -19.26
C GLN A 21 -20.02 9.44 -17.94
N ALA A 22 -19.77 10.75 -18.00
CA ALA A 22 -19.80 11.64 -16.84
C ALA A 22 -21.05 11.37 -15.98
N GLY A 23 -20.83 10.91 -14.75
CA GLY A 23 -21.89 10.46 -13.86
C GLY A 23 -22.81 11.60 -13.38
N SER A 24 -23.89 11.23 -12.71
CA SER A 24 -24.70 12.16 -11.92
C SER A 24 -23.87 12.86 -10.85
N THR A 25 -24.29 14.06 -10.42
CA THR A 25 -23.69 14.79 -9.29
C THR A 25 -23.41 13.86 -8.10
N VAL A 26 -22.18 13.88 -7.61
CA VAL A 26 -21.77 13.13 -6.42
C VAL A 26 -22.14 13.95 -5.19
N ASN A 27 -22.94 13.37 -4.30
CA ASN A 27 -23.36 14.00 -3.05
C ASN A 27 -22.50 13.48 -1.88
N GLY A 28 -22.02 14.37 -1.02
CA GLY A 28 -21.17 14.03 0.12
C GLY A 28 -20.45 15.26 0.70
N PRO A 29 -19.53 15.06 1.66
CA PRO A 29 -18.72 16.14 2.25
C PRO A 29 -17.89 16.91 1.22
N MET A 30 -17.49 16.24 0.13
CA MET A 30 -16.91 16.82 -1.07
C MET A 30 -17.85 16.57 -2.25
N SER A 31 -18.90 17.38 -2.38
CA SER A 31 -19.86 17.27 -3.49
C SER A 31 -19.34 17.94 -4.75
N PHE A 32 -19.41 17.26 -5.90
CA PHE A 32 -18.95 17.81 -7.16
C PHE A 32 -19.76 17.34 -8.36
N ASN A 33 -19.75 18.14 -9.42
CA ASN A 33 -20.23 17.73 -10.74
C ASN A 33 -19.08 17.05 -11.48
N PRO A 34 -19.21 15.78 -11.90
CA PRO A 34 -18.13 15.08 -12.59
C PRO A 34 -17.65 15.81 -13.85
N ILE A 35 -16.34 15.71 -14.11
CA ILE A 35 -15.73 16.12 -15.38
C ILE A 35 -16.12 15.13 -16.50
N ALA A 36 -15.89 15.51 -17.76
CA ALA A 36 -16.36 14.76 -18.92
C ALA A 36 -15.75 13.34 -19.04
N SER A 37 -14.48 13.19 -18.64
CA SER A 37 -13.72 11.93 -18.68
C SER A 37 -12.52 12.00 -17.73
N SER A 38 -11.95 10.84 -17.38
CA SER A 38 -10.65 10.77 -16.71
C SER A 38 -9.51 11.21 -17.63
N ALA A 39 -8.33 11.45 -17.04
CA ALA A 39 -7.10 11.82 -17.75
C ALA A 39 -6.37 10.61 -18.41
N TYR A 40 -7.10 9.54 -18.74
CA TYR A 40 -6.51 8.32 -19.30
C TYR A 40 -5.75 8.60 -20.61
N GLY A 41 -4.52 8.12 -20.75
CA GLY A 41 -3.68 8.34 -21.92
C GLY A 41 -2.87 9.65 -21.90
N MET A 42 -2.94 10.42 -20.81
CA MET A 42 -2.21 11.68 -20.64
C MET A 42 -0.90 11.51 -19.84
N GLU A 43 -0.44 10.27 -19.61
CA GLU A 43 0.69 9.97 -18.72
C GLU A 43 2.01 10.61 -19.21
N ASN A 44 2.12 10.89 -20.51
CA ASN A 44 3.28 11.53 -21.13
C ASN A 44 3.03 12.99 -21.52
N ASP A 45 1.93 13.59 -21.07
CA ASP A 45 1.65 15.01 -21.34
C ASP A 45 2.67 15.88 -20.58
N ALA A 46 3.38 16.74 -21.31
CA ALA A 46 4.40 17.62 -20.73
C ALA A 46 3.81 18.59 -19.69
N ASP A 47 2.51 18.86 -19.78
CA ASP A 47 1.81 19.80 -18.92
C ASP A 47 1.30 19.16 -17.62
N ILE A 48 1.36 17.81 -17.49
CA ILE A 48 0.79 17.08 -16.33
C ILE A 48 1.41 17.51 -14.99
N ALA A 49 2.67 17.95 -15.01
CA ALA A 49 3.44 18.37 -13.85
C ALA A 49 3.45 19.89 -13.62
N THR A 50 2.91 20.70 -14.53
CA THR A 50 3.05 22.16 -14.49
C THR A 50 1.75 22.93 -14.64
N THR A 51 0.67 22.27 -15.08
CA THR A 51 -0.65 22.88 -15.23
C THR A 51 -1.68 22.16 -14.35
N PRO A 52 -2.65 22.90 -13.78
CA PRO A 52 -3.77 22.27 -13.11
C PRO A 52 -4.53 21.32 -14.04
N TRP A 53 -4.85 20.14 -13.52
CA TRP A 53 -5.67 19.15 -14.19
C TRP A 53 -7.10 19.67 -14.39
N VAL A 54 -7.82 19.05 -15.32
CA VAL A 54 -9.27 19.30 -15.45
C VAL A 54 -9.94 18.76 -14.18
N ILE A 55 -10.37 19.66 -13.31
CA ILE A 55 -11.05 19.36 -12.05
C ILE A 55 -12.50 19.88 -12.06
N PRO A 56 -13.39 19.32 -11.23
CA PRO A 56 -14.75 19.82 -11.11
C PRO A 56 -14.82 21.32 -10.78
N SER A 57 -15.83 22.00 -11.32
CA SER A 57 -16.07 23.41 -11.02
C SER A 57 -16.28 23.63 -9.51
N GLY A 58 -15.70 24.69 -8.97
CA GLY A 58 -15.71 25.00 -7.53
C GLY A 58 -14.48 24.50 -6.77
N TYR A 59 -13.60 23.74 -7.44
CA TYR A 59 -12.33 23.28 -6.88
C TYR A 59 -11.15 24.04 -7.49
N VAL A 60 -10.05 24.08 -6.74
CA VAL A 60 -8.75 24.60 -7.17
C VAL A 60 -7.69 23.54 -6.90
N GLN A 61 -6.64 23.56 -7.69
CA GLN A 61 -5.46 22.71 -7.50
C GLN A 61 -4.23 23.58 -7.47
N SER A 62 -3.30 23.25 -6.57
CA SER A 62 -1.99 23.87 -6.45
C SER A 62 -0.97 22.81 -6.03
N ILE A 63 0.27 22.97 -6.46
CA ILE A 63 1.39 22.15 -5.97
C ILE A 63 1.76 22.66 -4.57
N VAL A 64 1.75 21.75 -3.59
CA VAL A 64 2.15 22.05 -2.21
C VAL A 64 3.63 21.74 -1.98
N SER A 65 4.11 20.61 -2.50
CA SER A 65 5.51 20.17 -2.44
C SER A 65 5.85 19.30 -3.66
N ASP A 66 7.14 19.13 -3.93
CA ASP A 66 7.67 18.18 -4.91
C ASP A 66 9.01 17.59 -4.43
N GLU A 67 9.58 16.65 -5.18
CA GLU A 67 10.82 15.93 -4.82
C GLU A 67 12.04 16.83 -4.58
N ARG A 68 12.03 18.09 -5.06
CA ARG A 68 13.14 19.02 -4.83
C ARG A 68 13.17 19.54 -3.39
N ASN A 69 12.08 19.40 -2.63
CA ASN A 69 12.01 19.84 -1.24
C ASN A 69 12.62 18.83 -0.26
N LEU A 70 12.74 17.55 -0.64
CA LEU A 70 13.38 16.51 0.16
C LEU A 70 13.96 15.43 -0.75
N ASP A 71 15.26 15.55 -1.02
CA ASP A 71 16.04 14.56 -1.76
C ASP A 71 16.89 13.74 -0.77
N ILE A 72 16.54 12.46 -0.60
CA ILE A 72 17.19 11.56 0.37
C ILE A 72 18.29 10.72 -0.30
N TYR A 73 18.13 10.41 -1.59
CA TYR A 73 18.90 9.36 -2.27
C TYR A 73 19.77 9.92 -3.39
N LEU A 74 20.93 9.29 -3.60
CA LEU A 74 21.79 9.63 -4.73
C LEU A 74 21.25 9.07 -6.06
N GLY A 75 20.39 8.05 -5.98
CA GLY A 75 19.72 7.41 -7.11
C GLY A 75 18.21 7.63 -7.04
N ASN A 76 17.47 6.85 -7.82
CA ASN A 76 16.00 6.92 -7.83
C ASN A 76 15.42 6.00 -6.76
N ASP A 77 14.39 6.48 -6.08
CA ASP A 77 13.43 5.70 -5.30
C ASP A 77 12.12 5.52 -6.07
N TRP A 78 11.31 4.53 -5.68
CA TRP A 78 9.88 4.48 -6.01
C TRP A 78 9.07 4.99 -4.82
N ASN A 79 8.07 5.83 -5.11
CA ASN A 79 7.37 6.71 -4.15
C ASN A 79 5.84 6.69 -4.34
N ASP A 80 5.31 5.60 -4.88
CA ASP A 80 3.90 5.37 -5.16
C ASP A 80 3.04 5.24 -3.91
N MET A 81 3.58 4.69 -2.83
CA MET A 81 2.83 4.48 -1.58
C MET A 81 2.86 5.66 -0.62
N ASN A 82 1.67 6.08 -0.17
CA ASN A 82 1.50 7.18 0.77
C ASN A 82 0.23 7.04 1.62
N THR A 83 0.22 7.71 2.78
CA THR A 83 -0.97 7.84 3.64
C THR A 83 -1.00 9.24 4.26
N VAL A 84 -2.16 9.70 4.71
CA VAL A 84 -2.25 10.89 5.57
C VAL A 84 -2.61 10.51 7.00
N ASN A 85 -2.41 11.42 7.97
CA ASN A 85 -2.95 11.23 9.31
C ASN A 85 -4.49 11.34 9.30
N GLU A 86 -5.22 10.26 9.05
CA GLU A 86 -6.67 10.31 8.81
C GLU A 86 -7.50 10.69 10.05
N THR A 87 -6.92 10.52 11.24
CA THR A 87 -7.57 10.79 12.52
C THR A 87 -6.64 11.55 13.47
N GLY A 88 -7.20 12.06 14.58
CA GLY A 88 -6.42 12.74 15.61
C GLY A 88 -6.11 14.20 15.29
N LYS A 89 -4.99 14.68 15.84
CA LYS A 89 -4.59 16.10 15.73
C LYS A 89 -4.26 16.44 14.27
N HIS A 90 -4.87 17.51 13.76
CA HIS A 90 -4.68 18.00 12.39
C HIS A 90 -4.97 16.93 11.31
N ALA A 91 -6.03 16.14 11.49
CA ALA A 91 -6.37 15.06 10.56
C ALA A 91 -6.37 15.54 9.09
N GLY A 92 -5.69 14.79 8.22
CA GLY A 92 -5.53 15.06 6.79
C GLY A 92 -4.44 16.07 6.41
N ARG A 93 -3.63 16.54 7.37
CA ARG A 93 -2.60 17.57 7.12
C ARG A 93 -1.23 16.99 6.75
N TYR A 94 -0.83 15.87 7.33
CA TYR A 94 0.52 15.33 7.17
C TYR A 94 0.45 14.13 6.24
N LEU A 95 1.10 14.21 5.08
CA LEU A 95 1.25 13.12 4.14
C LEU A 95 2.57 12.40 4.43
N TYR A 96 2.49 11.12 4.75
CA TYR A 96 3.63 10.24 4.96
C TYR A 96 3.80 9.35 3.75
N ARG A 97 5.06 9.02 3.43
CA ARG A 97 5.41 8.10 2.36
C ARG A 97 6.60 7.26 2.74
N THR A 98 6.63 6.06 2.21
CA THR A 98 7.78 5.17 2.16
C THR A 98 8.68 5.55 0.97
N HIS A 99 9.86 4.95 0.95
CA HIS A 99 10.83 5.12 -0.13
C HIS A 99 11.37 3.74 -0.52
N GLU A 100 10.93 3.24 -1.68
CA GLU A 100 11.32 1.93 -2.13
C GLU A 100 12.70 2.00 -2.80
N VAL A 101 13.71 1.53 -2.08
CA VAL A 101 15.10 1.53 -2.54
C VAL A 101 15.75 0.16 -2.36
N ARG A 102 16.55 -0.23 -3.35
CA ARG A 102 17.25 -1.53 -3.40
C ARG A 102 18.66 -1.35 -3.95
N GLY A 103 19.60 -2.17 -3.46
CA GLY A 103 20.96 -2.21 -4.00
C GLY A 103 21.64 -0.84 -4.02
N SER A 104 22.11 -0.39 -5.18
CA SER A 104 22.80 0.90 -5.32
C SER A 104 21.90 2.12 -5.08
N ASN A 105 20.57 1.99 -5.26
CA ASN A 105 19.65 3.09 -5.06
C ASN A 105 19.44 3.42 -3.58
N SER A 106 19.83 2.53 -2.66
CA SER A 106 19.72 2.78 -1.22
C SER A 106 20.80 3.72 -0.70
N ALA A 107 21.77 4.13 -1.52
CA ALA A 107 22.81 5.08 -1.13
C ALA A 107 22.24 6.48 -0.95
N ARG A 108 22.46 7.06 0.24
CA ARG A 108 21.86 8.33 0.65
C ARG A 108 22.79 9.52 0.47
N VAL A 109 22.23 10.71 0.29
CA VAL A 109 22.98 11.98 0.10
C VAL A 109 23.84 12.34 1.32
N ASP A 110 23.44 11.88 2.51
CA ASP A 110 24.16 12.06 3.77
C ASP A 110 25.32 11.08 3.98
N GLY A 111 25.56 10.18 3.00
CA GLY A 111 26.58 9.14 3.05
C GLY A 111 26.14 7.85 3.75
N GLY A 112 24.90 7.79 4.25
CA GLY A 112 24.28 6.58 4.78
C GLY A 112 23.71 5.66 3.68
N SER A 113 22.92 4.69 4.11
CA SER A 113 22.16 3.81 3.22
C SER A 113 20.82 3.39 3.81
N GLY A 114 19.99 2.73 3.01
CA GLY A 114 18.76 2.03 3.42
C GLY A 114 17.47 2.83 3.25
N GLY A 115 16.34 2.22 3.59
CA GLY A 115 15.00 2.80 3.47
C GLY A 115 14.72 3.96 4.43
N ALA A 116 13.69 4.73 4.10
CA ALA A 116 13.21 5.84 4.90
C ALA A 116 11.68 5.97 4.85
N VAL A 117 11.12 6.65 5.85
CA VAL A 117 9.77 7.21 5.84
C VAL A 117 9.91 8.72 5.94
N SER A 118 9.26 9.46 5.03
CA SER A 118 9.22 10.93 5.06
C SER A 118 7.81 11.46 5.25
N VAL A 119 7.73 12.75 5.54
CA VAL A 119 6.47 13.47 5.75
C VAL A 119 6.50 14.82 5.03
N VAL A 120 5.37 15.20 4.47
CA VAL A 120 5.08 16.54 3.94
C VAL A 120 3.95 17.15 4.76
N ASP A 121 4.16 18.36 5.29
CA ASP A 121 3.08 19.17 5.84
C ASP A 121 2.30 19.83 4.69
N LEU A 122 1.07 19.36 4.45
CA LEU A 122 0.24 19.80 3.33
C LEU A 122 -0.27 21.25 3.46
N GLU A 123 -0.12 21.90 4.62
CA GLU A 123 -0.38 23.34 4.74
C GLU A 123 0.82 24.20 4.36
N THR A 124 2.05 23.74 4.66
CA THR A 124 3.26 24.57 4.55
C THR A 124 4.19 24.17 3.42
N GLY A 125 4.05 22.96 2.88
CA GLY A 125 4.96 22.38 1.90
C GLY A 125 6.29 21.90 2.49
N VAL A 126 6.51 22.03 3.80
CA VAL A 126 7.73 21.55 4.45
C VAL A 126 7.76 20.02 4.41
N ALA A 127 8.84 19.48 3.84
CA ALA A 127 9.11 18.05 3.78
C ALA A 127 10.32 17.71 4.66
N LYS A 128 10.28 16.57 5.35
CA LYS A 128 11.44 16.03 6.06
C LYS A 128 11.37 14.51 6.20
N GLU A 129 12.52 13.90 6.45
CA GLU A 129 12.59 12.52 6.90
C GLU A 129 12.08 12.38 8.35
N VAL A 130 11.27 11.34 8.59
CA VAL A 130 10.73 11.01 9.91
C VAL A 130 11.55 9.91 10.57
N ALA A 131 11.92 8.89 9.81
CA ALA A 131 12.77 7.79 10.23
C ALA A 131 13.52 7.20 9.03
N GLY A 132 14.74 6.69 9.28
CA GLY A 132 15.53 5.97 8.29
C GLY A 132 16.47 4.99 8.97
N ARG A 133 16.72 3.86 8.31
CA ARG A 133 17.59 2.79 8.82
C ARG A 133 18.35 2.10 7.69
N ALA A 134 19.58 1.72 7.97
CA ALA A 134 20.47 1.08 7.00
C ALA A 134 20.07 -0.34 6.62
N ASP A 135 19.25 -0.99 7.44
CA ASP A 135 18.75 -2.35 7.28
C ASP A 135 17.29 -2.39 6.83
N TRP A 136 16.75 -1.30 6.30
CA TRP A 136 15.46 -1.29 5.61
C TRP A 136 15.65 -1.43 4.11
N GLU A 137 14.89 -2.34 3.53
CA GLU A 137 14.94 -2.68 2.11
C GLU A 137 13.57 -2.52 1.47
N ALA A 138 13.50 -1.81 0.34
CA ALA A 138 12.27 -1.70 -0.45
C ALA A 138 11.02 -1.38 0.37
N LEU A 139 11.05 -0.28 1.13
CA LEU A 139 9.86 0.14 1.86
C LEU A 139 8.80 0.58 0.86
N ASP A 140 7.64 -0.04 0.92
CA ASP A 140 6.56 0.18 -0.04
C ASP A 140 5.25 0.38 0.73
N GLY A 141 4.64 -0.68 1.28
CA GLY A 141 3.39 -0.56 2.03
C GLY A 141 3.42 0.49 3.14
N ILE A 142 2.36 1.30 3.24
CA ILE A 142 2.18 2.30 4.30
C ILE A 142 0.69 2.55 4.59
N ILE A 143 0.30 2.64 5.86
CA ILE A 143 -1.07 2.98 6.26
C ILE A 143 -1.11 3.70 7.62
N TRP A 144 -2.02 4.66 7.75
CA TRP A 144 -2.36 5.29 9.03
C TRP A 144 -3.28 4.39 9.86
N THR A 145 -2.91 4.13 11.11
CA THR A 145 -3.72 3.25 11.97
C THR A 145 -4.84 4.00 12.68
N PRO A 146 -5.96 3.33 13.00
CA PRO A 146 -7.00 3.90 13.86
C PRO A 146 -6.52 4.32 15.26
N TRP A 147 -5.38 3.80 15.71
CA TRP A 147 -4.73 4.15 16.98
C TRP A 147 -3.61 5.20 16.82
N GLN A 148 -3.59 5.92 15.69
CA GLN A 148 -2.75 7.10 15.45
C GLN A 148 -1.24 6.82 15.42
N THR A 149 -0.89 5.70 14.79
CA THR A 149 0.48 5.33 14.41
C THR A 149 0.52 5.10 12.90
N ILE A 150 1.70 4.82 12.35
CA ILE A 150 1.87 4.45 10.95
C ILE A 150 2.41 3.03 10.88
N LEU A 151 1.74 2.15 10.14
CA LEU A 151 2.38 0.91 9.69
C LEU A 151 3.05 1.18 8.37
N PHE A 152 4.25 0.64 8.20
CA PHE A 152 4.96 0.64 6.94
C PHE A 152 5.75 -0.65 6.80
N ALA A 153 6.03 -1.09 5.58
CA ALA A 153 6.53 -2.44 5.37
C ALA A 153 7.53 -2.57 4.21
N GLU A 154 8.36 -3.60 4.31
CA GLU A 154 9.32 -3.98 3.28
C GLU A 154 8.68 -4.94 2.27
N GLU A 155 8.84 -4.62 1.00
CA GLU A 155 8.36 -5.37 -0.14
C GLU A 155 9.52 -6.22 -0.71
N VAL A 156 10.00 -7.16 0.12
CA VAL A 156 11.15 -8.00 -0.24
C VAL A 156 10.83 -9.48 -0.12
N ILE A 157 10.93 -10.20 -1.25
CA ILE A 157 10.74 -11.65 -1.30
C ILE A 157 11.83 -12.39 -0.50
N ASP A 158 13.10 -12.05 -0.73
CA ASP A 158 14.28 -12.64 -0.06
C ASP A 158 15.11 -11.51 0.57
N SER A 159 14.99 -11.30 1.88
CA SER A 159 15.72 -10.24 2.59
C SER A 159 17.22 -10.52 2.61
N VAL A 160 18.02 -9.49 2.35
CA VAL A 160 19.49 -9.56 2.43
C VAL A 160 20.08 -8.64 3.50
N LEU A 161 19.25 -7.78 4.11
CA LEU A 161 19.55 -6.95 5.28
C LEU A 161 18.56 -7.29 6.41
N PRO A 162 18.77 -8.40 7.15
CA PRO A 162 17.82 -8.82 8.18
C PRO A 162 17.76 -7.84 9.35
N ASP A 163 16.56 -7.53 9.82
CA ASP A 163 16.35 -6.72 11.02
C ASP A 163 17.02 -7.38 12.25
N PRO A 164 17.86 -6.67 13.03
CA PRO A 164 18.53 -7.18 14.22
C PRO A 164 17.62 -7.74 15.30
N ALA A 165 16.38 -7.25 15.39
CA ALA A 165 15.37 -7.73 16.34
C ALA A 165 14.54 -8.90 15.80
N ALA A 166 14.62 -9.20 14.49
CA ALA A 166 13.99 -10.36 13.86
C ALA A 166 14.94 -11.08 12.87
N PRO A 167 16.14 -11.51 13.31
CA PRO A 167 17.22 -11.94 12.40
C PRO A 167 16.94 -13.25 11.63
N ASN A 168 15.87 -13.94 11.97
CA ASN A 168 15.47 -15.19 11.31
C ASN A 168 14.46 -14.99 10.17
N ALA A 169 13.89 -13.78 10.04
CA ALA A 169 13.00 -13.44 8.94
C ALA A 169 13.70 -13.64 7.60
N LYS A 170 13.00 -14.23 6.63
CA LYS A 170 13.52 -14.51 5.29
C LYS A 170 13.04 -13.54 4.22
N SER A 171 12.09 -12.68 4.56
CA SER A 171 11.42 -11.73 3.68
C SER A 171 11.19 -10.43 4.46
N GLY A 172 10.61 -9.43 3.81
CA GLY A 172 10.30 -8.15 4.40
C GLY A 172 9.41 -8.21 5.64
N LEU A 173 9.54 -7.20 6.49
CA LEU A 173 8.80 -7.06 7.74
C LEU A 173 7.92 -5.81 7.75
N VAL A 174 6.88 -5.85 8.58
CA VAL A 174 6.08 -4.67 8.92
C VAL A 174 6.70 -3.98 10.13
N TYR A 175 6.67 -2.66 10.13
CA TYR A 175 7.12 -1.77 11.18
C TYR A 175 5.97 -0.86 11.62
N GLU A 176 6.00 -0.48 12.88
CA GLU A 176 5.08 0.53 13.42
C GLU A 176 5.87 1.73 13.92
N LEU A 177 5.60 2.88 13.31
CA LEU A 177 6.11 4.19 13.68
C LEU A 177 5.11 4.89 14.60
N ARG A 178 5.54 5.17 15.84
CA ARG A 178 4.85 6.08 16.75
C ARG A 178 5.44 7.47 16.59
N LEU A 179 4.58 8.46 16.38
CA LEU A 179 4.98 9.85 16.21
C LEU A 179 5.04 10.57 17.56
N ASP A 180 5.86 11.61 17.66
CA ASP A 180 5.83 12.52 18.82
C ASP A 180 4.44 13.19 18.88
N PRO A 181 3.67 13.03 19.98
CA PRO A 181 2.33 13.61 20.08
C PRO A 181 2.32 15.16 20.03
N LYS A 182 3.48 15.81 20.21
CA LYS A 182 3.64 17.26 20.10
C LYS A 182 4.04 17.70 18.69
N ASP A 183 4.72 16.84 17.93
CA ASP A 183 5.19 17.08 16.57
C ASP A 183 4.98 15.84 15.70
N LEU A 184 3.87 15.82 14.93
CA LEU A 184 3.53 14.69 14.06
C LEU A 184 4.48 14.51 12.87
N MET A 185 5.46 15.40 12.69
CA MET A 185 6.52 15.17 11.71
C MET A 185 7.71 14.41 12.32
N SER A 186 7.76 14.18 13.63
CA SER A 186 8.90 13.53 14.30
C SER A 186 8.54 12.14 14.82
N ALA A 187 9.48 11.19 14.71
CA ALA A 187 9.34 9.87 15.31
C ALA A 187 9.55 9.93 16.83
N GLU A 188 8.66 9.30 17.59
CA GLU A 188 8.89 8.94 19.00
C GLU A 188 9.63 7.59 19.07
N SER A 189 9.17 6.59 18.31
CA SER A 189 9.78 5.27 18.26
C SER A 189 9.37 4.50 17.02
N VAL A 190 10.16 3.49 16.67
CA VAL A 190 9.82 2.50 15.64
C VAL A 190 9.97 1.10 16.21
N SER A 191 8.98 0.24 15.98
CA SER A 191 8.98 -1.16 16.43
C SER A 191 8.72 -2.10 15.26
N VAL A 192 9.53 -3.15 15.12
CA VAL A 192 9.26 -4.23 14.15
C VAL A 192 8.08 -5.11 14.62
N ARG A 193 7.26 -5.59 13.69
CA ARG A 193 6.04 -6.36 13.94
C ARG A 193 6.08 -7.74 13.26
N PRO A 194 6.96 -8.65 13.72
CA PRO A 194 7.16 -9.95 13.06
C PRO A 194 5.91 -10.87 13.11
N MET A 195 4.95 -10.58 13.99
CA MET A 195 3.69 -11.32 14.07
C MET A 195 2.78 -11.11 12.84
N LEU A 196 3.00 -10.06 12.04
CA LEU A 196 2.33 -9.87 10.75
C LEU A 196 2.97 -10.71 9.62
N GLY A 197 4.06 -11.42 9.92
CA GLY A 197 4.72 -12.34 9.02
C GLY A 197 5.85 -11.73 8.22
N ALA A 198 6.84 -12.57 7.88
CA ALA A 198 7.87 -12.24 6.91
C ALA A 198 7.35 -12.54 5.49
N LEU A 199 7.08 -11.51 4.69
CA LEU A 199 6.47 -11.52 3.34
C LEU A 199 7.03 -10.37 2.47
N SER A 200 6.71 -10.34 1.17
CA SER A 200 6.88 -9.12 0.34
C SER A 200 5.66 -8.23 0.55
N HIS A 201 5.69 -7.32 1.52
CA HIS A 201 4.50 -6.54 1.91
C HIS A 201 4.34 -5.30 1.03
N GLU A 202 3.32 -5.32 0.18
CA GLU A 202 2.94 -4.17 -0.65
C GLU A 202 1.71 -3.48 -0.05
N GLY A 203 0.50 -4.01 -0.26
CA GLY A 203 -0.73 -3.50 0.35
C GLY A 203 -0.87 -3.79 1.85
N LEU A 204 -1.32 -2.79 2.61
CA LEU A 204 -1.71 -2.89 4.03
C LEU A 204 -3.11 -2.29 4.20
N GLU A 205 -4.00 -2.98 4.93
CA GLU A 205 -5.33 -2.44 5.25
C GLU A 205 -5.76 -2.81 6.68
N ILE A 206 -6.63 -2.02 7.31
CA ILE A 206 -7.09 -2.22 8.69
C ILE A 206 -8.61 -2.13 8.77
N ASP A 207 -9.26 -3.18 9.31
CA ASP A 207 -10.70 -3.11 9.56
C ASP A 207 -11.06 -2.42 10.89
N ALA A 208 -12.36 -2.16 11.08
CA ALA A 208 -12.87 -1.47 12.27
C ALA A 208 -12.64 -2.25 13.58
N GLU A 209 -12.43 -3.56 13.51
CA GLU A 209 -12.06 -4.40 14.65
C GLU A 209 -10.55 -4.38 14.95
N GLY A 210 -9.76 -3.68 14.14
CA GLY A 210 -8.31 -3.56 14.29
C GLY A 210 -7.53 -4.75 13.74
N ASN A 211 -8.16 -5.58 12.91
CA ASN A 211 -7.42 -6.62 12.18
C ASN A 211 -6.62 -5.98 11.06
N VAL A 212 -5.38 -6.44 10.87
CA VAL A 212 -4.50 -5.94 9.81
C VAL A 212 -4.48 -6.95 8.67
N TYR A 213 -4.76 -6.49 7.46
CA TYR A 213 -4.66 -7.28 6.24
C TYR A 213 -3.34 -6.93 5.57
N VAL A 214 -2.60 -7.96 5.20
CA VAL A 214 -1.34 -7.84 4.47
C VAL A 214 -1.35 -8.81 3.30
N ILE A 215 -0.55 -8.52 2.29
CA ILE A 215 -0.39 -9.35 1.10
C ILE A 215 1.08 -9.73 0.90
N ASP A 216 1.30 -10.71 0.03
CA ASP A 216 2.64 -11.14 -0.36
C ASP A 216 2.80 -10.97 -1.87
N GLU A 217 3.56 -9.97 -2.30
CA GLU A 217 3.82 -9.60 -3.71
C GLU A 217 4.59 -10.69 -4.50
N ALA A 218 4.80 -11.87 -3.92
CA ALA A 218 5.35 -13.02 -4.64
C ALA A 218 4.36 -13.58 -5.68
N ARG A 219 4.90 -14.22 -6.73
CA ARG A 219 4.10 -14.96 -7.74
C ARG A 219 3.25 -16.09 -7.15
N THR A 220 3.65 -16.61 -6.00
CA THR A 220 2.94 -17.63 -5.21
C THR A 220 2.41 -17.03 -3.90
N GLY A 221 2.20 -15.72 -3.87
CA GLY A 221 1.77 -14.99 -2.70
C GLY A 221 0.31 -15.24 -2.35
N ALA A 222 -0.10 -14.81 -1.17
CA ALA A 222 -1.46 -14.98 -0.68
C ALA A 222 -1.96 -13.68 -0.01
N ILE A 223 -3.23 -13.68 0.36
CA ILE A 223 -3.84 -12.62 1.16
C ILE A 223 -3.91 -13.10 2.61
N TYR A 224 -3.52 -12.24 3.54
CA TYR A 224 -3.41 -12.57 4.96
C TYR A 224 -4.27 -11.63 5.81
N LYS A 225 -4.64 -12.11 7.00
CA LYS A 225 -5.36 -11.33 8.02
C LYS A 225 -4.70 -11.61 9.38
N PHE A 226 -4.17 -10.59 10.02
CA PHE A 226 -3.70 -10.63 11.40
C PHE A 226 -4.80 -10.16 12.34
N VAL A 227 -5.15 -10.99 13.31
CA VAL A 227 -6.11 -10.66 14.38
C VAL A 227 -5.30 -10.44 15.66
N PRO A 228 -5.15 -9.20 16.15
CA PRO A 228 -4.44 -8.95 17.39
C PRO A 228 -5.23 -9.47 18.60
N GLU A 229 -4.53 -9.91 19.65
CA GLU A 229 -5.18 -10.29 20.93
C GLU A 229 -5.80 -9.06 21.63
N THR A 230 -5.24 -7.87 21.39
CA THR A 230 -5.70 -6.59 21.95
C THR A 230 -5.69 -5.53 20.85
N TYR A 231 -6.81 -4.81 20.70
CA TYR A 231 -6.95 -3.75 19.69
C TYR A 231 -5.78 -2.76 19.75
N GLY A 232 -5.11 -2.54 18.62
CA GLY A 232 -3.97 -1.63 18.49
C GLY A 232 -2.65 -2.14 19.08
N ASP A 233 -2.60 -3.35 19.65
CA ASP A 233 -1.36 -4.01 20.04
C ASP A 233 -1.03 -5.16 19.08
N LEU A 234 -0.08 -4.89 18.18
CA LEU A 234 0.37 -5.84 17.18
C LEU A 234 1.48 -6.78 17.66
N SER A 235 1.83 -6.75 18.95
CA SER A 235 2.88 -7.62 19.50
C SER A 235 2.43 -9.07 19.71
N ARG A 236 1.11 -9.32 19.75
CA ARG A 236 0.50 -10.65 19.98
C ARG A 236 -0.79 -10.80 19.19
N GLY A 237 -1.00 -11.98 18.61
CA GLY A 237 -2.18 -12.27 17.81
C GLY A 237 -2.02 -13.55 16.99
N GLN A 238 -2.91 -13.71 16.02
CA GLN A 238 -2.90 -14.84 15.09
C GLN A 238 -2.95 -14.32 13.66
N LEU A 239 -1.99 -14.74 12.83
CA LEU A 239 -2.03 -14.54 11.39
C LEU A 239 -2.81 -15.67 10.73
N TYR A 240 -3.67 -15.32 9.79
CA TYR A 240 -4.44 -16.24 8.96
C TYR A 240 -4.09 -16.00 7.49
N ALA A 241 -4.19 -17.03 6.66
CA ALA A 241 -4.15 -16.89 5.20
C ALA A 241 -5.51 -17.23 4.58
N LEU A 242 -5.88 -16.52 3.52
CA LEU A 242 -7.12 -16.74 2.81
C LEU A 242 -7.06 -18.04 1.99
N LYS A 243 -8.07 -18.87 2.12
CA LYS A 243 -8.28 -20.06 1.30
C LYS A 243 -9.65 -20.01 0.65
N VAL A 244 -9.66 -19.86 -0.67
CA VAL A 244 -10.85 -19.95 -1.49
C VAL A 244 -11.18 -21.43 -1.71
N MET A 245 -12.43 -21.80 -1.46
CA MET A 245 -12.91 -23.17 -1.51
C MET A 245 -12.88 -23.72 -2.94
N ASN A 246 -12.71 -25.04 -3.05
CA ASN A 246 -12.66 -25.78 -4.32
C ASN A 246 -11.50 -25.38 -5.27
N GLY A 247 -10.47 -24.70 -4.77
CA GLY A 247 -9.27 -24.35 -5.54
C GLY A 247 -9.49 -23.28 -6.63
N ALA A 248 -10.65 -22.62 -6.63
CA ALA A 248 -10.89 -21.44 -7.45
C ALA A 248 -10.16 -20.23 -6.85
N LYS A 249 -9.85 -19.19 -7.65
CA LYS A 249 -9.36 -17.90 -7.13
C LYS A 249 -10.49 -16.91 -6.80
N THR A 250 -11.73 -17.38 -6.86
CA THR A 250 -12.95 -16.62 -6.61
C THR A 250 -14.00 -17.52 -5.97
N GLY A 251 -14.79 -17.01 -5.03
CA GLY A 251 -15.91 -17.74 -4.44
C GLY A 251 -15.90 -17.70 -2.92
N ALA A 252 -16.60 -18.65 -2.29
CA ALA A 252 -16.59 -18.80 -0.84
C ALA A 252 -15.16 -19.06 -0.36
N ALA A 253 -14.77 -18.41 0.73
CA ALA A 253 -13.42 -18.50 1.28
C ALA A 253 -13.45 -18.59 2.82
N GLU A 254 -12.36 -19.11 3.37
CA GLU A 254 -12.14 -19.28 4.80
C GLU A 254 -10.74 -18.76 5.18
N TRP A 255 -10.61 -18.25 6.40
CA TRP A 255 -9.33 -17.85 6.99
C TRP A 255 -8.70 -19.05 7.69
N GLN A 256 -7.54 -19.48 7.22
CA GLN A 256 -6.78 -20.60 7.80
C GLN A 256 -5.73 -20.07 8.78
N ALA A 257 -5.80 -20.49 10.04
CA ALA A 257 -4.82 -20.10 11.05
C ALA A 257 -3.43 -20.66 10.70
N LEU A 258 -2.40 -19.82 10.83
CA LEU A 258 -1.02 -20.16 10.51
C LEU A 258 -0.20 -20.53 11.75
N ASP A 259 0.85 -21.33 11.58
CA ASP A 259 1.83 -21.56 12.62
C ASP A 259 2.65 -20.29 12.87
N MET A 260 2.41 -19.63 14.01
CA MET A 260 3.04 -18.36 14.36
C MET A 260 4.56 -18.45 14.57
N ALA A 261 5.12 -19.63 14.84
CA ALA A 261 6.57 -19.81 14.87
C ALA A 261 7.15 -19.74 13.44
N GLN A 262 6.45 -20.33 12.47
CA GLN A 262 6.85 -20.31 11.07
C GLN A 262 6.57 -18.95 10.40
N VAL A 263 5.48 -18.26 10.77
CA VAL A 263 5.10 -16.93 10.24
C VAL A 263 6.23 -15.91 10.36
N GLN A 264 6.89 -15.86 11.50
CA GLN A 264 7.99 -14.91 11.78
C GLN A 264 9.27 -15.23 10.98
N ILE A 265 9.39 -16.44 10.42
CA ILE A 265 10.51 -16.87 9.58
C ILE A 265 10.15 -16.69 8.10
N SER A 266 9.00 -17.25 7.70
CA SER A 266 8.40 -17.13 6.38
C SER A 266 6.92 -17.51 6.47
N ALA A 267 6.05 -16.50 6.41
CA ALA A 267 4.60 -16.71 6.43
C ALA A 267 4.10 -17.39 5.16
N ARG A 268 4.81 -17.25 4.04
CA ARG A 268 4.57 -17.99 2.79
C ARG A 268 4.64 -19.51 2.98
N VAL A 269 5.64 -20.00 3.73
CA VAL A 269 5.76 -21.44 4.07
C VAL A 269 4.61 -21.89 4.97
N ALA A 270 4.22 -21.07 5.95
CA ALA A 270 3.08 -21.37 6.82
C ALA A 270 1.76 -21.43 6.03
N ALA A 271 1.56 -20.51 5.09
CA ALA A 271 0.39 -20.47 4.22
C ALA A 271 0.30 -21.67 3.28
N ALA A 272 1.42 -22.07 2.68
CA ALA A 272 1.50 -23.27 1.85
C ALA A 272 1.13 -24.53 2.64
N ALA A 273 1.56 -24.63 3.90
CA ALA A 273 1.28 -25.78 4.77
C ALA A 273 -0.22 -25.98 5.07
N VAL A 274 -1.02 -24.90 5.05
CA VAL A 274 -2.48 -24.97 5.25
C VAL A 274 -3.28 -24.96 3.93
N GLY A 275 -2.57 -24.95 2.79
CA GLY A 275 -3.19 -24.89 1.47
C GLY A 275 -3.95 -23.60 1.22
N ALA A 276 -3.37 -22.46 1.63
CA ALA A 276 -3.88 -21.14 1.28
C ALA A 276 -3.94 -20.93 -0.25
N THR A 277 -4.82 -20.04 -0.69
CA THR A 277 -4.96 -19.75 -2.13
C THR A 277 -3.86 -18.81 -2.59
N GLU A 278 -3.10 -19.22 -3.60
CA GLU A 278 -2.08 -18.40 -4.21
C GLU A 278 -2.67 -17.42 -5.24
N PHE A 279 -2.33 -16.15 -5.07
CA PHE A 279 -2.55 -15.06 -6.02
C PHE A 279 -1.21 -14.72 -6.69
N CYS A 280 -1.26 -14.34 -7.97
CA CYS A 280 -0.05 -14.03 -8.71
C CYS A 280 0.28 -12.56 -8.51
N ARG A 281 1.15 -12.26 -7.53
CA ARG A 281 1.48 -10.89 -7.13
C ARG A 281 0.19 -10.12 -6.74
N PRO A 282 -0.49 -10.51 -5.65
CA PRO A 282 -1.50 -9.62 -5.09
C PRO A 282 -0.82 -8.29 -4.75
N GLU A 283 -1.49 -7.20 -5.12
CA GLU A 283 -1.10 -5.79 -4.93
C GLU A 283 -2.28 -5.05 -4.23
N ASP A 284 -2.20 -3.73 -4.01
CA ASP A 284 -3.21 -2.94 -3.29
C ASP A 284 -4.61 -2.83 -3.96
#